data_AF-A0A965PY36-F1
#
_entry.id   AF-A0A965PY36-F1
#
_cell.length_a   1.000
_cell.length_b   1.000
_cell.length_c   1.000
_cell.angle_alpha   90.00
_cell.angle_beta   90.00
_cell.angle_gamma   90.00
#
_symmetry.space_group_name_H-M   'P 1'
#
loop_
_entity.id
_entity.type
_entity.pdbx_description
1 polymer ?
#
loop_
_entity_poly.entity_id
_entity_poly.type
_entity_poly.pdbx_seq_one_letter_code
_entity_poly.pdbx_strand_id
1 'polypeptide(L)'
;LADAAHHRLREAGVRNVEVRIADGSAPVSGAAGPIEGGPFDVIVLSGSVAQIPAALLQQLRVGGRLAAIVGDLPVMRATFVRRNSGSDFSTAQPWDTVAPRLHGFAELPRFHF
;
A
#
# COMPACT_ATOMS: atom_id res chain seq x y z
N LEU A 1 11.05 16.52 0.99
CA LEU A 1 11.38 15.07 0.80
C LEU A 1 11.25 14.64 -0.67
N ALA A 2 10.13 14.94 -1.34
CA ALA A 2 9.91 14.57 -2.74
C ALA A 2 10.97 15.12 -3.71
N ASP A 3 11.42 16.37 -3.55
CA ASP A 3 12.46 16.95 -4.42
C ASP A 3 13.80 16.21 -4.29
N ALA A 4 14.17 15.81 -3.07
CA ALA A 4 15.37 15.02 -2.83
C ALA A 4 15.25 13.60 -3.42
N ALA A 5 14.05 13.02 -3.43
CA ALA A 5 13.82 11.72 -4.09
C ALA A 5 13.97 11.82 -5.61
N HIS A 6 13.38 12.85 -6.24
CA HIS A 6 13.55 13.12 -7.67
C HIS A 6 15.03 13.29 -8.03
N HIS A 7 15.77 14.08 -7.25
CA HIS A 7 17.20 14.30 -7.47
C HIS A 7 18.00 13.00 -7.46
N ARG A 8 17.82 12.19 -6.40
CA ARG A 8 18.54 10.92 -6.24
C ARG A 8 18.22 9.90 -7.33
N LEU A 9 16.96 9.82 -7.75
CA LEU A 9 16.55 8.91 -8.83
C LEU A 9 17.18 9.30 -10.17
N ARG A 10 17.26 10.61 -10.46
CA ARG A 10 17.91 11.13 -11.66
C ARG A 10 19.42 10.86 -11.65
N GLU A 11 20.09 11.09 -10.52
CA GLU A 11 21.51 10.78 -10.35
C GLU A 11 21.80 9.29 -10.51
N ALA A 12 20.91 8.42 -10.01
CA ALA A 12 21.00 6.97 -10.18
C ALA A 12 20.68 6.48 -11.61
N GLY A 13 20.35 7.38 -12.54
CA GLY A 13 20.02 7.04 -13.93
C GLY A 13 18.65 6.36 -14.10
N VAL A 14 17.81 6.37 -13.07
CA VAL A 14 16.47 5.78 -13.10
C VAL A 14 15.50 6.78 -13.73
N ARG A 15 15.03 6.47 -14.94
CA ARG A 15 14.22 7.40 -15.76
C ARG A 15 12.75 7.03 -15.89
N ASN A 16 12.37 5.83 -15.47
CA ASN A 16 11.01 5.29 -15.54
C ASN A 16 10.28 5.43 -14.18
N VAL A 17 10.45 6.56 -13.51
CA VAL A 17 9.83 6.82 -12.21
C VAL A 17 9.12 8.17 -12.23
N GLU A 18 7.87 8.16 -11.79
CA GLU A 18 7.11 9.36 -11.44
C GLU A 18 7.05 9.44 -9.92
N VAL A 19 7.49 10.55 -9.34
CA VAL A 19 7.37 10.79 -7.90
C VAL A 19 6.27 11.83 -7.69
N ARG A 20 5.22 11.43 -6.97
CA ARG A 20 4.06 12.28 -6.69
C ARG A 20 4.00 12.59 -5.20
N ILE A 21 3.67 13.84 -4.86
CA ILE A 21 3.22 14.19 -3.52
C ILE A 21 1.72 13.96 -3.50
N ALA A 22 1.30 12.86 -2.87
CA ALA A 22 -0.10 12.52 -2.68
C ALA A 22 -0.26 11.82 -1.34
N ASP A 23 -1.45 11.89 -0.77
CA ASP A 23 -1.83 11.08 0.37
C ASP A 23 -2.33 9.72 -0.14
N GLY A 24 -1.53 8.67 0.05
CA GLY A 24 -1.90 7.30 -0.34
C GLY A 24 -3.00 6.67 0.53
N SER A 25 -3.38 7.34 1.63
CA SER A 25 -4.51 6.98 2.51
C SER A 25 -5.77 7.78 2.20
N ALA A 26 -5.63 8.94 1.54
CA ALA A 26 -6.73 9.77 1.07
C ALA A 26 -7.66 8.97 0.15
N PRO A 27 -8.94 9.33 0.11
CA PRO A 27 -9.96 8.33 0.38
C PRO A 27 -10.19 7.31 -0.73
N VAL A 28 -9.51 6.19 -0.59
CA VAL A 28 -10.06 4.86 -0.87
C VAL A 28 -11.42 4.64 -0.15
N SER A 29 -11.77 5.49 0.83
CA SER A 29 -13.02 5.48 1.62
C SER A 29 -13.85 6.78 1.59
N GLY A 30 -13.78 7.61 0.52
CA GLY A 30 -14.68 8.77 0.32
C GLY A 30 -14.03 10.16 0.14
N ALA A 31 -14.00 10.62 -1.13
CA ALA A 31 -13.75 11.99 -1.66
C ALA A 31 -12.50 12.21 -2.55
N ALA A 32 -11.46 11.36 -2.50
CA ALA A 32 -10.43 11.34 -3.56
C ALA A 32 -10.66 10.08 -4.40
N GLY A 33 -10.74 10.22 -5.73
CA GLY A 33 -10.96 9.08 -6.61
C GLY A 33 -9.79 8.07 -6.62
N PRO A 34 -9.84 7.05 -7.49
CA PRO A 34 -8.73 6.12 -7.69
C PRO A 34 -7.40 6.85 -7.88
N ILE A 35 -6.28 6.24 -7.47
CA ILE A 35 -4.97 6.80 -7.76
C ILE A 35 -4.82 6.82 -9.28
N GLU A 36 -4.56 8.00 -9.83
CA GLU A 36 -4.36 8.17 -11.26
C GLU A 36 -3.17 7.33 -11.74
N GLY A 37 -3.28 6.73 -12.93
CA GLY A 37 -2.27 5.84 -13.50
C GLY A 37 -2.49 4.35 -13.21
N GLY A 38 -3.54 4.00 -12.45
CA GLY A 38 -4.01 2.60 -12.35
C GLY A 38 -4.77 2.12 -13.60
N PRO A 39 -4.99 0.80 -13.75
CA PRO A 39 -4.66 -0.26 -12.80
C PRO A 39 -3.16 -0.62 -12.79
N PHE A 40 -2.64 -0.98 -11.62
CA PHE A 40 -1.23 -1.27 -11.40
C PHE A 40 -0.92 -2.77 -11.44
N ASP A 41 0.26 -3.10 -11.96
CA ASP A 41 0.86 -4.42 -11.92
C ASP A 41 1.23 -4.87 -10.51
N VAL A 42 1.83 -3.95 -9.75
CA VAL A 42 2.39 -4.17 -8.43
C VAL A 42 2.14 -2.94 -7.57
N ILE A 43 1.68 -3.15 -6.34
CA ILE A 43 1.54 -2.11 -5.31
C ILE A 43 2.38 -2.53 -4.09
N VAL A 44 3.16 -1.61 -3.52
CA VAL A 44 3.93 -1.87 -2.31
C VAL A 44 3.63 -0.77 -1.30
N LEU A 45 3.22 -1.16 -0.09
CA LEU A 45 3.09 -0.25 1.04
C LEU A 45 4.40 -0.28 1.83
N SER A 46 5.09 0.86 1.85
CA SER A 46 6.42 1.01 2.47
C SER A 46 6.38 1.21 4.00
N GLY A 47 5.26 0.88 4.65
CA GLY A 47 5.07 0.94 6.09
C GLY A 47 3.91 0.04 6.51
N SER A 48 3.64 -0.05 7.81
CA SER A 48 2.56 -0.89 8.31
C SER A 48 1.20 -0.22 8.18
N VAL A 49 0.16 -1.04 8.02
CA VAL A 49 -1.25 -0.66 7.98
C VAL A 49 -2.06 -1.59 8.89
N ALA A 50 -3.14 -1.11 9.50
CA ALA A 50 -3.99 -1.99 10.33
C ALA A 50 -4.70 -3.03 9.46
N GLN A 51 -5.18 -2.59 8.30
CA GLN A 51 -5.79 -3.41 7.25
C GLN A 51 -5.44 -2.85 5.87
N ILE A 52 -5.45 -3.70 4.84
CA ILE A 52 -5.25 -3.26 3.45
C ILE A 52 -6.56 -2.61 2.95
N PRO A 53 -6.55 -1.35 2.51
CA PRO A 53 -7.76 -0.71 1.97
C PRO A 53 -8.27 -1.36 0.68
N ALA A 54 -9.58 -1.58 0.59
CA ALA A 54 -10.20 -2.28 -0.53
C ALA A 54 -9.97 -1.60 -1.89
N ALA A 55 -10.00 -0.26 -1.98
CA ALA A 55 -9.76 0.38 -3.28
C ALA A 55 -8.29 0.30 -3.74
N LEU A 56 -7.32 0.00 -2.88
CA LEU A 56 -5.98 -0.38 -3.36
C LEU A 56 -5.99 -1.74 -4.04
N LEU A 57 -6.75 -2.70 -3.49
CA LEU A 57 -6.94 -4.00 -4.13
C LEU A 57 -7.70 -3.89 -5.46
N GLN A 58 -8.68 -2.99 -5.56
CA GLN A 58 -9.41 -2.74 -6.81
C GLN A 58 -8.55 -2.11 -7.89
N GLN A 59 -7.51 -1.36 -7.50
CA GLN A 59 -6.54 -0.76 -8.42
C GLN A 59 -5.46 -1.75 -8.90
N LEU A 60 -5.40 -2.98 -8.37
CA LEU A 60 -4.57 -4.02 -8.98
C LEU A 60 -5.21 -4.53 -10.26
N ARG A 61 -4.43 -4.67 -11.33
CA ARG A 61 -4.88 -5.46 -12.49
C ARG A 61 -5.10 -6.93 -12.10
N VAL A 62 -5.89 -7.66 -12.90
CA VAL A 62 -5.93 -9.14 -12.79
C VAL A 62 -4.53 -9.70 -13.06
N GLY A 63 -4.06 -10.59 -12.18
CA GLY A 63 -2.68 -11.08 -12.14
C GLY A 63 -1.70 -10.18 -11.39
N GLY A 64 -2.14 -9.00 -10.95
CA GLY A 64 -1.35 -8.05 -10.16
C GLY A 64 -1.12 -8.52 -8.72
N ARG A 65 -0.16 -7.86 -8.03
CA ARG A 65 0.26 -8.22 -6.67
C ARG A 65 0.38 -6.99 -5.76
N LEU A 66 0.01 -7.13 -4.50
CA LEU A 66 0.23 -6.14 -3.46
C LEU A 66 1.07 -6.72 -2.33
N ALA A 67 2.03 -5.96 -1.84
CA ALA A 67 2.82 -6.27 -0.65
C ALA A 67 2.60 -5.20 0.43
N ALA A 68 2.29 -5.62 1.66
CA ALA A 68 2.08 -4.74 2.79
C ALA A 68 2.50 -5.42 4.11
N ILE A 69 2.72 -4.62 5.14
CA ILE A 69 2.87 -5.12 6.52
C ILE A 69 1.55 -4.81 7.24
N VAL A 70 0.85 -5.84 7.70
CA VAL A 70 -0.52 -5.72 8.20
C VAL A 70 -0.61 -6.17 9.65
N GLY A 71 -1.30 -5.39 10.47
CA GLY A 71 -1.59 -5.70 11.86
C GLY A 71 -1.22 -4.57 12.82
N ASP A 72 -1.23 -4.91 14.11
CA ASP A 72 -0.98 -4.00 15.23
C ASP A 72 0.13 -4.55 16.12
N LEU A 73 0.71 -3.70 16.96
CA LEU A 73 1.69 -4.17 17.94
C LEU A 73 1.02 -5.14 18.94
N PRO A 74 1.74 -6.20 19.38
CA PRO A 74 3.18 -6.43 19.22
C PRO A 74 3.59 -7.20 17.96
N VAL A 75 2.66 -7.73 17.15
CA VAL A 75 2.97 -8.60 16.01
C VAL A 75 2.22 -8.15 14.76
N MET A 76 2.97 -7.84 13.70
CA MET A 76 2.42 -7.60 12.36
C MET A 76 2.95 -8.67 11.40
N ARG A 77 2.29 -8.83 10.24
CA ARG A 77 2.64 -9.87 9.26
C ARG A 77 2.93 -9.26 7.90
N ALA A 78 3.99 -9.74 7.27
CA ALA A 78 4.19 -9.48 5.84
C ALA A 78 3.06 -10.16 5.08
N THR A 79 2.25 -9.36 4.38
CA THR A 79 1.04 -9.80 3.70
C THR A 79 1.18 -9.54 2.21
N PHE A 80 1.07 -10.61 1.43
CA PHE A 80 1.12 -10.57 -0.02
C PHE A 80 -0.23 -10.96 -0.58
N VAL A 81 -0.84 -10.08 -1.36
CA VAL A 81 -2.13 -10.31 -2.01
C VAL A 81 -1.91 -10.43 -3.51
N ARG A 82 -2.52 -11.42 -4.16
CA ARG A 82 -2.56 -11.56 -5.61
C ARG A 82 -4.01 -11.53 -6.07
N ARG A 83 -4.30 -10.68 -7.06
CA ARG A 83 -5.63 -10.63 -7.70
C ARG A 83 -5.68 -11.71 -8.79
N ASN A 84 -6.44 -12.76 -8.58
CA ASN A 84 -6.53 -13.87 -9.53
C ASN A 84 -7.60 -13.63 -10.61
N SER A 85 -8.67 -12.91 -10.25
CA SER A 85 -9.76 -12.56 -11.17
C SER A 85 -10.41 -11.22 -10.76
N GLY A 86 -11.56 -10.88 -11.36
CA GLY A 86 -12.28 -9.65 -11.03
C GLY A 86 -12.63 -9.53 -9.54
N SER A 87 -12.96 -10.63 -8.88
CA SER A 87 -13.36 -10.68 -7.47
C SER A 87 -12.52 -11.62 -6.60
N ASP A 88 -11.66 -12.45 -7.20
CA ASP A 88 -10.84 -13.42 -6.45
C ASP A 88 -9.46 -12.87 -6.09
N PHE A 89 -9.09 -13.05 -4.82
CA PHE A 89 -7.82 -12.63 -4.24
C PHE A 89 -7.24 -13.75 -3.37
N SER A 90 -6.00 -14.12 -3.62
CA SER A 90 -5.25 -15.03 -2.73
C SER A 90 -4.28 -14.24 -1.86
N THR A 91 -4.20 -14.59 -0.58
CA THR A 91 -3.35 -13.92 0.40
C THR A 91 -2.35 -14.90 1.02
N ALA A 92 -1.09 -14.50 1.13
CA ALA A 92 -0.04 -15.23 1.82
C ALA A 92 0.57 -14.37 2.93
N GLN A 93 0.85 -14.99 4.08
CA GLN A 93 1.47 -14.35 5.25
C GLN A 93 2.67 -15.16 5.74
N PRO A 94 3.81 -15.10 5.03
CA PRO A 94 4.91 -16.03 5.23
C PRO A 94 5.74 -15.79 6.49
N TRP A 95 5.76 -14.57 7.02
CA TRP A 95 6.51 -14.25 8.23
C TRP A 95 5.94 -13.04 8.98
N ASP A 96 6.34 -12.94 10.24
CA ASP A 96 6.03 -11.82 11.12
C ASP A 96 7.14 -10.77 11.03
N THR A 97 6.76 -9.50 11.06
CA THR A 97 7.67 -8.36 11.00
C THR A 97 7.02 -7.13 11.63
N VAL A 98 7.78 -6.10 11.93
CA VAL A 98 7.25 -4.84 12.48
C VAL A 98 7.83 -3.68 11.69
N ALA A 99 6.97 -2.76 11.27
CA ALA A 99 7.35 -1.53 10.60
C ALA A 99 6.55 -0.34 11.15
N PRO A 100 7.08 0.88 11.10
CA PRO A 100 6.34 2.09 11.44
C PRO A 100 5.02 2.20 10.64
N ARG A 101 3.97 2.70 11.30
CA ARG A 101 2.66 2.93 10.68
C ARG A 101 2.74 3.98 9.58
N LEU A 102 2.06 3.74 8.45
CA LEU A 102 1.85 4.79 7.45
C LEU A 102 0.92 5.87 7.99
N HIS A 103 1.35 7.12 7.90
CA HIS A 103 0.52 8.27 8.28
C HIS A 103 -0.78 8.27 7.47
N GLY A 104 -1.90 8.56 8.13
CA GLY A 104 -3.24 8.62 7.51
C GLY A 104 -3.96 7.27 7.36
N PHE A 105 -3.27 6.13 7.52
CA PHE A 105 -3.93 4.83 7.59
C PHE A 105 -4.49 4.62 9.01
N ALA A 106 -5.82 4.52 9.13
CA ALA A 106 -6.51 4.40 10.40
C ALA A 106 -6.00 3.22 11.24
N GLU A 107 -5.66 3.49 12.50
CA GLU A 107 -5.56 2.48 13.55
C GLU A 107 -7.00 2.18 14.01
N LEU A 108 -7.37 0.89 14.10
CA LEU A 108 -8.71 0.54 14.57
C LEU A 108 -8.88 1.04 16.01
N PRO A 109 -10.05 1.62 16.39
CA PRO A 109 -10.29 2.03 17.75
C PRO A 109 -10.10 0.83 18.69
N ARG A 110 -9.24 0.98 19.69
CA ARG A 110 -9.05 -0.04 20.72
C ARG A 110 -10.29 0.00 21.61
N PHE A 111 -10.91 -1.15 21.86
CA PHE A 111 -12.03 -1.23 22.81
C PHE A 111 -11.54 -0.86 24.21
N HIS A 112 -12.15 0.16 24.80
CA HIS A 112 -12.06 0.45 26.24
C HIS A 112 -13.26 -0.21 26.92
N PHE A 113 -13.01 -1.06 27.90
CA PHE A 113 -14.02 -1.64 28.79
C PHE A 113 -14.16 -0.80 30.07
#